data_AF-A0A7V3QJE0-F1
#
_entry.id   AF-A0A7V3QJE0-F1
#
_cell.length_a   1.000
_cell.length_b   1.000
_cell.length_c   1.000
_cell.angle_alpha   90.00
_cell.angle_beta   90.00
_cell.angle_gamma   90.00
#
_symmetry.space_group_name_H-M   'P 1'
#
loop_
_entity.id
_entity.type
_entity.pdbx_description
1 polymer ?
#
loop_
_entity_poly.entity_id
_entity_poly.type
_entity_poly.pdbx_seq_one_letter_code
_entity_poly.pdbx_strand_id
1 'polypeptide(L)'
;MKKLSNFYKISQVSEELKDHLRKLRLIKLSDGRFDVLGDVDFYYLRLNSLLEIPIRIRRVTGNFYCSENQLTTLKGAPERVDGSFICGGNQLTTLEGAPERVDGDFWCDNNNLTTLNGAPKFVGGSFSCILNQLTTLEGSPKYVGGGFSCYNNKLTTLKGAPKFVGGIFSCSFNQLTTLKGAPERVDGSFYCENNQLTSLEGAPKYVGGDFLCYRNPKHFTEEEVRKFVNVRGKVIV
;
A
#
# COMPACT_ATOMS: atom_id res chain seq x y z
N MET A 1 2.93 -30.77 -21.64
CA MET A 1 2.95 -29.51 -22.40
C MET A 1 1.52 -28.98 -22.54
N LYS A 2 1.09 -28.04 -21.68
CA LYS A 2 -0.25 -27.41 -21.79
C LYS A 2 -0.14 -26.15 -22.65
N LYS A 3 -0.99 -26.06 -23.68
CA LYS A 3 -0.97 -25.01 -24.72
C LYS A 3 -1.12 -23.61 -24.12
N LEU A 4 -0.28 -22.71 -24.61
CA LEU A 4 -0.23 -21.27 -24.38
C LEU A 4 -1.53 -20.51 -24.74
N SER A 5 -2.60 -21.17 -25.20
CA SER A 5 -3.80 -20.52 -25.76
C SER A 5 -4.73 -19.84 -24.73
N ASN A 6 -4.32 -19.70 -23.46
CA ASN A 6 -5.15 -19.11 -22.40
C ASN A 6 -4.67 -17.73 -21.90
N PHE A 7 -3.61 -17.15 -22.49
CA PHE A 7 -3.13 -15.81 -22.13
C PHE A 7 -3.69 -14.80 -23.12
N TYR A 8 -4.24 -13.68 -22.62
CA TYR A 8 -5.12 -12.83 -23.40
C TYR A 8 -4.45 -12.11 -24.59
N LYS A 9 -3.11 -11.97 -24.62
CA LYS A 9 -2.38 -11.21 -25.66
C LYS A 9 -0.92 -11.67 -25.83
N ILE A 10 -0.68 -12.93 -26.19
CA ILE A 10 0.70 -13.45 -26.36
C ILE A 10 1.51 -12.73 -27.46
N SER A 11 0.87 -12.11 -28.43
CA SER A 11 1.55 -11.48 -29.57
C SER A 11 2.36 -10.24 -29.21
N GLN A 12 2.16 -9.63 -28.04
CA GLN A 12 2.88 -8.44 -27.55
C GLN A 12 3.79 -8.72 -26.35
N VAL A 13 3.92 -9.99 -25.96
CA VAL A 13 4.62 -10.40 -24.74
C VAL A 13 5.98 -10.98 -25.11
N SER A 14 7.05 -10.52 -24.45
CA SER A 14 8.42 -11.00 -24.70
C SER A 14 8.54 -12.52 -24.42
N GLU A 15 9.51 -13.19 -25.03
CA GLU A 15 9.72 -14.62 -24.78
C GLU A 15 10.13 -14.91 -23.33
N GLU A 16 10.82 -13.96 -22.67
CA GLU A 16 11.18 -14.05 -21.26
C GLU A 16 9.93 -14.14 -20.37
N LEU A 17 8.91 -13.31 -20.63
CA LEU A 17 7.65 -13.37 -19.89
C LEU A 17 6.91 -14.67 -20.17
N LYS A 18 6.92 -15.18 -21.40
CA LYS A 18 6.32 -16.48 -21.69
C LYS A 18 7.04 -17.62 -20.97
N ASP A 19 8.36 -17.60 -20.91
CA ASP A 19 9.15 -18.60 -20.19
C ASP A 19 8.86 -18.57 -18.68
N HIS A 20 8.80 -17.37 -18.10
CA HIS A 20 8.39 -17.21 -16.71
C HIS A 20 7.00 -17.77 -16.44
N LEU A 21 6.01 -17.42 -17.27
CA LEU A 21 4.64 -17.93 -17.13
C LEU A 21 4.57 -19.47 -17.26
N ARG A 22 5.48 -20.11 -18.00
CA ARG A 22 5.57 -21.58 -18.12
C ARG A 22 6.13 -22.23 -16.86
N LYS A 23 6.91 -21.51 -16.06
CA LYS A 23 7.51 -22.00 -14.80
C LYS A 23 6.53 -21.93 -13.62
N LEU A 24 5.48 -21.10 -13.73
CA LEU A 24 4.45 -21.00 -12.69
C LEU A 24 3.69 -22.31 -12.51
N ARG A 25 3.41 -22.65 -11.25
CA ARG A 25 2.56 -23.79 -10.90
C ARG A 25 1.09 -23.37 -10.92
N LEU A 26 0.45 -23.58 -12.07
CA LEU A 26 -0.90 -23.11 -12.35
C LEU A 26 -1.96 -24.21 -12.14
N ILE A 27 -3.05 -23.86 -11.43
CA ILE A 27 -4.31 -24.60 -11.41
C ILE A 27 -5.32 -23.79 -12.22
N LYS A 28 -5.78 -24.33 -13.36
CA LYS A 28 -6.79 -23.69 -14.19
C LYS A 28 -8.19 -23.96 -13.60
N LEU A 29 -8.97 -22.90 -13.44
CA LEU A 29 -10.34 -22.95 -12.97
C LEU A 29 -11.33 -23.08 -14.13
N SER A 30 -12.56 -23.49 -13.82
CA SER A 30 -13.63 -23.68 -14.82
C SER A 30 -14.03 -22.38 -15.52
N ASP A 31 -13.88 -21.23 -14.85
CA ASP A 31 -14.14 -19.89 -15.39
C ASP A 31 -12.98 -19.30 -16.22
N GLY A 32 -11.92 -20.09 -16.43
CA GLY A 32 -10.75 -19.68 -17.20
C GLY A 32 -9.70 -18.87 -16.44
N ARG A 33 -9.92 -18.53 -15.16
CA ARG A 33 -8.90 -17.96 -14.27
C ARG A 33 -7.93 -19.02 -13.77
N PHE A 34 -6.87 -18.57 -13.09
CA PHE A 34 -5.85 -19.45 -12.53
C PHE A 34 -5.64 -19.19 -11.04
N ASP A 35 -5.39 -20.27 -10.29
CA ASP A 35 -4.67 -20.16 -9.03
C ASP A 35 -3.19 -20.47 -9.26
N VAL A 36 -2.31 -19.66 -8.67
CA VAL A 36 -0.87 -19.87 -8.70
C VAL A 36 -0.39 -20.39 -7.36
N LEU A 37 0.28 -21.54 -7.37
CA LEU A 37 0.93 -22.10 -6.19
C LEU A 37 2.36 -21.57 -6.08
N GLY A 38 2.61 -20.73 -5.08
CA GLY A 38 3.88 -20.05 -4.86
C GLY A 38 3.87 -18.62 -5.37
N ASP A 39 5.06 -18.08 -5.60
CA ASP A 39 5.25 -16.66 -5.96
C ASP A 39 5.01 -16.40 -7.45
N VAL A 40 4.56 -15.18 -7.75
CA VAL A 40 4.54 -14.61 -9.09
C VAL A 40 5.48 -13.42 -9.11
N ASP A 41 6.49 -13.47 -9.97
CA ASP A 41 7.49 -12.41 -10.07
C ASP A 41 7.57 -11.81 -11.47
N PHE A 42 7.06 -10.59 -11.63
CA PHE A 42 7.19 -9.78 -12.85
C PHE A 42 8.26 -8.68 -12.72
N TYR A 43 9.03 -8.67 -11.63
CA TYR A 43 10.10 -7.71 -11.39
C TYR A 43 11.37 -8.09 -12.18
N TYR A 44 11.84 -9.34 -12.06
CA TYR A 44 13.15 -9.75 -12.63
C TYR A 44 13.19 -9.93 -14.14
N LEU A 45 12.07 -9.73 -14.84
CA LEU A 45 12.00 -10.04 -16.27
C LEU A 45 12.68 -8.99 -17.16
N ARG A 46 13.36 -7.98 -16.57
CA ARG A 46 13.90 -6.79 -17.28
C ARG A 46 12.88 -6.14 -18.21
N LEU A 47 11.59 -6.38 -17.95
CA LEU A 47 10.55 -5.99 -18.86
C LEU A 47 10.41 -4.49 -18.88
N ASN A 48 10.66 -3.78 -17.76
CA ASN A 48 10.65 -2.32 -17.58
C ASN A 48 9.55 -1.55 -18.34
N SER A 49 8.51 -2.27 -18.79
CA SER A 49 7.63 -1.91 -19.91
C SER A 49 6.37 -2.78 -19.91
N LEU A 50 6.12 -3.55 -18.85
CA LEU A 50 4.85 -4.27 -18.74
C LEU A 50 3.74 -3.21 -18.60
N LEU A 51 2.83 -3.19 -19.57
CA LEU A 51 1.70 -2.25 -19.60
C LEU A 51 0.45 -2.82 -18.93
N GLU A 52 0.31 -4.15 -18.90
CA GLU A 52 -0.81 -4.85 -18.26
C GLU A 52 -0.39 -6.25 -17.78
N ILE A 53 -1.10 -6.79 -16.78
CA ILE A 53 -0.87 -8.15 -16.28
C ILE A 53 -1.46 -9.17 -17.29
N PRO A 54 -0.65 -10.09 -17.85
CA PRO A 54 -1.02 -10.86 -19.05
C PRO A 54 -1.89 -12.10 -18.77
N ILE A 55 -2.17 -12.40 -17.50
CA ILE A 55 -2.89 -13.58 -17.03
C ILE A 55 -4.00 -13.16 -16.06
N ARG A 56 -5.14 -13.85 -16.12
CA ARG A 56 -6.23 -13.66 -15.14
C ARG A 56 -6.02 -14.60 -13.96
N ILE A 57 -5.50 -14.07 -12.88
CA ILE A 57 -5.25 -14.83 -11.66
C ILE A 57 -6.40 -14.58 -10.69
N ARG A 58 -6.90 -15.63 -10.04
CA ARG A 58 -7.84 -15.51 -8.94
C ARG A 58 -7.10 -15.43 -7.61
N ARG A 59 -6.20 -16.38 -7.36
CA ARG A 59 -5.43 -16.46 -6.11
C ARG A 59 -3.95 -16.74 -6.35
N VAL A 60 -3.10 -16.14 -5.54
CA VAL A 60 -1.69 -16.49 -5.40
C VAL A 60 -1.42 -16.92 -3.96
N THR A 61 -0.84 -18.10 -3.77
CA THR A 61 -0.56 -18.61 -2.40
C THR A 61 0.76 -18.09 -1.84
N GLY A 62 1.63 -17.54 -2.68
CA GLY A 62 2.84 -16.83 -2.28
C GLY A 62 2.70 -15.31 -2.46
N ASN A 63 3.81 -14.67 -2.79
CA ASN A 63 3.91 -13.25 -3.06
C ASN A 63 3.61 -12.93 -4.54
N PHE A 64 3.17 -11.70 -4.81
CA PHE A 64 2.96 -11.17 -6.15
C PHE A 64 3.79 -9.89 -6.32
N TYR A 65 4.85 -9.97 -7.11
CA TYR A 65 5.75 -8.87 -7.41
C TYR A 65 5.48 -8.36 -8.83
N CYS A 66 5.11 -7.10 -8.97
CA CYS A 66 4.92 -6.40 -10.24
C CYS A 66 5.48 -4.97 -10.20
N SER A 67 6.43 -4.72 -9.30
CA SER A 67 7.11 -3.43 -9.15
C SER A 67 8.01 -3.10 -10.34
N GLU A 68 8.39 -1.83 -10.46
CA GLU A 68 9.33 -1.29 -11.47
C GLU A 68 8.91 -1.61 -12.92
N ASN A 69 7.68 -1.24 -13.27
CA ASN A 69 7.10 -1.45 -14.59
C ASN A 69 6.37 -0.18 -15.09
N GLN A 70 5.62 -0.29 -16.19
CA GLN A 70 4.84 0.81 -16.76
C GLN A 70 3.33 0.55 -16.62
N LEU A 71 2.92 -0.15 -15.56
CA LEU A 71 1.51 -0.47 -15.34
C LEU A 71 0.74 0.83 -15.08
N THR A 72 -0.33 1.00 -15.82
CA THR A 72 -1.32 2.08 -15.61
C THR A 72 -2.58 1.59 -14.90
N THR A 73 -2.73 0.26 -14.78
CA THR A 73 -3.82 -0.42 -14.09
C THR A 73 -3.35 -1.75 -13.50
N LEU A 74 -4.01 -2.19 -12.41
CA LEU A 74 -3.82 -3.52 -11.82
C LEU A 74 -4.82 -4.55 -12.36
N LYS A 75 -5.57 -4.23 -13.44
CA LYS A 75 -6.46 -5.18 -14.09
C LYS A 75 -5.73 -6.48 -14.46
N GLY A 76 -6.25 -7.60 -13.97
CA GLY A 76 -5.64 -8.92 -14.15
C GLY A 76 -4.80 -9.40 -12.95
N ALA A 77 -4.51 -8.52 -11.99
CA ALA A 77 -3.95 -8.92 -10.70
C ALA A 77 -4.87 -9.93 -9.99
N PRO A 78 -4.30 -10.77 -9.10
CA PRO A 78 -5.08 -11.67 -8.26
C PRO A 78 -6.13 -10.95 -7.42
N GLU A 79 -7.28 -11.59 -7.20
CA GLU A 79 -8.29 -11.13 -6.24
C GLU A 79 -7.86 -11.36 -4.79
N ARG A 80 -7.00 -12.38 -4.57
CA ARG A 80 -6.44 -12.72 -3.26
C ARG A 80 -4.96 -13.09 -3.36
N VAL A 81 -4.17 -12.56 -2.42
CA VAL A 81 -2.76 -12.94 -2.22
C VAL A 81 -2.54 -13.36 -0.78
N ASP A 82 -2.02 -14.57 -0.57
CA ASP A 82 -1.72 -15.07 0.78
C ASP A 82 -0.36 -14.58 1.31
N GLY A 83 0.55 -14.16 0.41
CA GLY A 83 1.76 -13.42 0.76
C GLY A 83 1.58 -11.90 0.59
N SER A 84 2.65 -11.22 0.17
CA SER A 84 2.69 -9.79 -0.10
C SER A 84 2.37 -9.45 -1.57
N PHE A 85 1.74 -8.29 -1.79
CA PHE A 85 1.47 -7.73 -3.11
C PHE A 85 2.28 -6.44 -3.29
N ILE A 86 3.28 -6.47 -4.16
CA ILE A 86 4.25 -5.39 -4.35
C ILE A 86 4.12 -4.84 -5.77
N CYS A 87 3.65 -3.59 -5.89
CA CYS A 87 3.37 -2.91 -7.15
C CYS A 87 3.98 -1.51 -7.26
N GLY A 88 4.95 -1.19 -6.39
CA GLY A 88 5.60 0.11 -6.40
C GLY A 88 6.43 0.39 -7.66
N GLY A 89 6.68 1.65 -8.00
CA GLY A 89 7.44 2.02 -9.19
C GLY A 89 6.69 1.73 -10.49
N ASN A 90 5.45 2.21 -10.58
CA ASN A 90 4.60 2.08 -11.76
C ASN A 90 3.98 3.45 -12.12
N GLN A 91 3.01 3.47 -13.04
CA GLN A 91 2.31 4.68 -13.47
C GLN A 91 0.82 4.64 -13.04
N LEU A 92 0.51 3.97 -11.93
CA LEU A 92 -0.85 3.80 -11.44
C LEU A 92 -1.44 5.14 -10.99
N THR A 93 -2.65 5.44 -11.43
CA THR A 93 -3.44 6.59 -10.97
C THR A 93 -4.56 6.19 -10.01
N THR A 94 -4.92 4.90 -9.99
CA THR A 94 -5.85 4.26 -9.05
C THR A 94 -5.32 2.88 -8.68
N LEU A 95 -5.88 2.27 -7.63
CA LEU A 95 -5.62 0.87 -7.27
C LEU A 95 -6.72 -0.06 -7.77
N GLU A 96 -7.57 0.38 -8.70
CA GLU A 96 -8.62 -0.47 -9.26
C GLU A 96 -8.02 -1.74 -9.90
N GLY A 97 -8.57 -2.89 -9.50
CA GLY A 97 -8.08 -4.21 -9.89
C GLY A 97 -7.05 -4.81 -8.94
N ALA A 98 -6.61 -4.09 -7.89
CA ALA A 98 -5.81 -4.69 -6.82
C ALA A 98 -6.56 -5.84 -6.11
N PRO A 99 -5.84 -6.76 -5.44
CA PRO A 99 -6.47 -7.79 -4.61
C PRO A 99 -7.40 -7.17 -3.56
N GLU A 100 -8.55 -7.80 -3.32
CA GLU A 100 -9.44 -7.38 -2.23
C GLU A 100 -8.85 -7.70 -0.86
N ARG A 101 -8.00 -8.73 -0.80
CA ARG A 101 -7.36 -9.22 0.43
C ARG A 101 -5.92 -9.64 0.18
N VAL A 102 -5.03 -9.13 1.01
CA VAL A 102 -3.62 -9.48 1.09
C VAL A 102 -3.29 -9.86 2.52
N ASP A 103 -2.82 -11.09 2.75
CA ASP A 103 -2.50 -11.54 4.11
C ASP A 103 -1.10 -11.05 4.56
N GLY A 104 -0.20 -10.74 3.62
CA GLY A 104 1.10 -10.08 3.87
C GLY A 104 1.05 -8.56 3.70
N ASP A 105 2.12 -8.00 3.14
CA ASP A 105 2.27 -6.56 2.90
C ASP A 105 1.64 -6.11 1.57
N PHE A 106 1.15 -4.89 1.51
CA PHE A 106 0.72 -4.24 0.27
C PHE A 106 1.51 -2.94 0.04
N TRP A 107 2.39 -2.93 -0.96
CA TRP A 107 3.22 -1.77 -1.28
C TRP A 107 2.89 -1.24 -2.67
N CYS A 108 2.42 0.00 -2.75
CA CYS A 108 2.11 0.74 -3.98
C CYS A 108 2.89 2.06 -4.06
N ASP A 109 4.11 2.05 -3.53
CA ASP A 109 4.98 3.23 -3.46
C ASP A 109 5.35 3.75 -4.86
N ASN A 110 5.74 5.02 -4.96
CA ASN A 110 6.27 5.61 -6.19
C ASN A 110 5.34 5.38 -7.41
N ASN A 111 4.12 5.93 -7.31
CA ASN A 111 3.09 5.90 -8.35
C ASN A 111 2.47 7.31 -8.48
N ASN A 112 1.41 7.45 -9.27
CA ASN A 112 0.70 8.70 -9.49
C ASN A 112 -0.67 8.74 -8.79
N LEU A 113 -0.81 8.06 -7.66
CA LEU A 113 -2.08 7.96 -6.93
C LEU A 113 -2.45 9.31 -6.31
N THR A 114 -3.72 9.68 -6.42
CA THR A 114 -4.30 10.87 -5.75
C THR A 114 -5.25 10.50 -4.61
N THR A 115 -5.78 9.27 -4.62
CA THR A 115 -6.54 8.61 -3.56
C THR A 115 -6.11 7.14 -3.48
N LEU A 116 -6.61 6.40 -2.49
CA LEU A 116 -6.36 4.96 -2.36
C LEU A 116 -7.57 4.12 -2.84
N ASN A 117 -8.44 4.70 -3.67
CA ASN A 117 -9.58 3.99 -4.23
C ASN A 117 -9.12 2.74 -5.00
N GLY A 118 -9.73 1.61 -4.66
CA GLY A 118 -9.38 0.28 -5.18
C GLY A 118 -8.37 -0.49 -4.33
N ALA A 119 -7.81 0.09 -3.26
CA ALA A 119 -6.92 -0.63 -2.35
C ALA A 119 -7.59 -1.87 -1.72
N PRO A 120 -6.80 -2.87 -1.28
CA PRO A 120 -7.31 -4.00 -0.52
C PRO A 120 -8.13 -3.55 0.69
N LYS A 121 -9.23 -4.25 0.98
CA LYS A 121 -10.05 -3.99 2.17
C LYS A 121 -9.36 -4.48 3.44
N PHE A 122 -8.52 -5.51 3.32
CA PHE A 122 -7.77 -6.15 4.40
C PHE A 122 -6.32 -6.35 4.00
N VAL A 123 -5.41 -5.88 4.86
CA VAL A 123 -3.96 -6.12 4.77
C VAL A 123 -3.49 -6.67 6.11
N GLY A 124 -2.98 -7.91 6.11
CA GLY A 124 -2.51 -8.56 7.33
C GLY A 124 -1.18 -8.01 7.82
N GLY A 125 -0.29 -7.63 6.89
CA GLY A 125 0.97 -6.95 7.14
C GLY A 125 0.85 -5.43 7.06
N SER A 126 1.86 -4.79 6.49
CA SER A 126 1.98 -3.34 6.36
C SER A 126 1.41 -2.84 5.04
N PHE A 127 0.83 -1.63 5.05
CA PHE A 127 0.38 -0.91 3.87
C PHE A 127 1.29 0.29 3.61
N SER A 128 1.87 0.36 2.42
CA SER A 128 2.76 1.45 2.02
C SER A 128 2.28 2.11 0.73
N CYS A 129 2.09 3.43 0.78
CA CYS A 129 1.73 4.29 -0.35
C CYS A 129 2.64 5.52 -0.44
N ILE A 130 3.91 5.31 -0.13
CA ILE A 130 4.96 6.32 -0.07
C ILE A 130 5.19 6.95 -1.45
N LEU A 131 5.58 8.23 -1.50
CA LEU A 131 5.99 8.90 -2.75
C LEU A 131 4.88 8.83 -3.83
N ASN A 132 3.69 9.30 -3.47
CA ASN A 132 2.56 9.44 -4.39
C ASN A 132 2.11 10.91 -4.41
N GLN A 133 0.92 11.18 -4.95
CA GLN A 133 0.32 12.51 -5.01
C GLN A 133 -0.98 12.57 -4.20
N LEU A 134 -1.09 11.75 -3.14
CA LEU A 134 -2.31 11.61 -2.35
C LEU A 134 -2.67 12.94 -1.68
N THR A 135 -3.92 13.35 -1.80
CA THR A 135 -4.48 14.52 -1.10
C THR A 135 -5.37 14.12 0.08
N THR A 136 -5.82 12.86 0.07
CA THR A 136 -6.63 12.21 1.11
C THR A 136 -6.26 10.72 1.21
N LEU A 137 -6.65 10.06 2.29
CA LEU A 137 -6.50 8.61 2.48
C LEU A 137 -7.81 7.87 2.21
N GLU A 138 -8.79 8.50 1.57
CA GLU A 138 -10.01 7.84 1.10
C GLU A 138 -9.67 6.62 0.23
N GLY A 139 -10.34 5.51 0.52
CA GLY A 139 -10.09 4.21 -0.12
C GLY A 139 -9.07 3.32 0.61
N SER A 140 -8.41 3.80 1.67
CA SER A 140 -7.48 2.98 2.46
C SER A 140 -8.10 1.67 2.96
N PRO A 141 -7.27 0.64 3.24
CA PRO A 141 -7.74 -0.57 3.89
C PRO A 141 -8.46 -0.27 5.21
N LYS A 142 -9.50 -1.04 5.50
CA LYS A 142 -10.22 -0.92 6.78
C LYS A 142 -9.42 -1.49 7.95
N TYR A 143 -8.53 -2.43 7.66
CA TYR A 143 -7.66 -3.11 8.62
C TYR A 143 -6.25 -3.25 8.04
N VAL A 144 -5.27 -2.84 8.85
CA VAL A 144 -3.84 -3.02 8.60
C VAL A 144 -3.20 -3.58 9.87
N GLY A 145 -2.75 -4.83 9.81
CA GLY A 145 -2.18 -5.51 10.98
C GLY A 145 -0.77 -5.04 11.33
N GLY A 146 -0.01 -4.57 10.34
CA GLY A 146 1.32 -3.99 10.49
C GLY A 146 1.31 -2.46 10.49
N GLY A 147 2.31 -1.86 9.85
CA GLY A 147 2.42 -0.40 9.72
C GLY A 147 1.61 0.18 8.56
N PHE A 148 1.28 1.46 8.64
CA PHE A 148 0.68 2.23 7.56
C PHE A 148 1.56 3.44 7.26
N SER A 149 2.11 3.53 6.04
CA SER A 149 2.97 4.65 5.63
C SER A 149 2.40 5.38 4.43
N CYS A 150 2.09 6.66 4.61
CA CYS A 150 1.74 7.61 3.56
C CYS A 150 2.77 8.76 3.46
N TYR A 151 4.02 8.46 3.83
CA TYR A 151 5.14 9.40 3.78
C TYR A 151 5.31 10.05 2.40
N ASN A 152 5.63 11.34 2.40
CA ASN A 152 5.92 12.15 1.20
C ASN A 152 4.78 12.09 0.17
N ASN A 153 3.68 12.76 0.53
CA ASN A 153 2.49 12.93 -0.30
C ASN A 153 2.05 14.41 -0.24
N LYS A 154 0.82 14.71 -0.68
CA LYS A 154 0.22 16.06 -0.67
C LYS A 154 -0.97 16.11 0.29
N LEU A 155 -0.97 15.30 1.35
CA LEU A 155 -2.10 15.18 2.27
C LEU A 155 -2.31 16.49 3.03
N THR A 156 -3.53 17.00 3.00
CA THR A 156 -3.99 18.11 3.86
C THR A 156 -4.88 17.63 5.01
N THR A 157 -5.32 16.37 4.94
CA THR A 157 -6.10 15.67 5.96
C THR A 157 -5.72 14.19 5.98
N LEU A 158 -5.94 13.53 7.13
CA LEU A 158 -5.84 12.08 7.26
C LEU A 158 -7.20 11.38 7.09
N LYS A 159 -8.23 12.08 6.62
CA LYS A 159 -9.55 11.50 6.33
C LYS A 159 -9.40 10.24 5.48
N GLY A 160 -10.05 9.16 5.92
CA GLY A 160 -10.00 7.87 5.25
C GLY A 160 -8.90 6.93 5.75
N ALA A 161 -8.00 7.37 6.64
CA ALA A 161 -7.03 6.49 7.29
C ALA A 161 -7.71 5.31 8.01
N PRO A 162 -7.01 4.16 8.15
CA PRO A 162 -7.49 3.07 9.00
C PRO A 162 -7.69 3.56 10.44
N LYS A 163 -8.76 3.10 11.10
CA LYS A 163 -9.04 3.47 12.50
C LYS A 163 -8.05 2.88 13.50
N PHE A 164 -7.47 1.73 13.16
CA PHE A 164 -6.51 1.00 13.97
C PHE A 164 -5.33 0.58 13.09
N VAL A 165 -4.12 0.74 13.62
CA VAL A 165 -2.87 0.30 13.00
C VAL A 165 -2.04 -0.43 14.05
N GLY A 166 -1.67 -1.68 13.77
CA GLY A 166 -0.92 -2.52 14.71
C GLY A 166 0.56 -2.15 14.84
N GLY A 167 1.12 -1.50 13.82
CA GLY A 167 2.51 -1.05 13.79
C GLY A 167 2.66 0.47 13.78
N ILE A 168 3.62 0.96 13.02
CA ILE A 168 3.90 2.39 12.86
C ILE A 168 2.84 3.04 11.95
N PHE A 169 2.33 4.21 12.32
CA PHE A 169 1.61 5.09 11.39
C PHE A 169 2.50 6.28 11.03
N SER A 170 2.89 6.38 9.75
CA SER A 170 3.75 7.46 9.26
C SER A 170 3.01 8.32 8.25
N CYS A 171 2.83 9.60 8.59
CA CYS A 171 2.26 10.64 7.73
C CYS A 171 3.19 11.83 7.57
N SER A 172 4.48 11.64 7.84
CA SER A 172 5.52 12.65 7.72
C SER A 172 5.68 13.15 6.28
N PHE A 173 6.22 14.35 6.12
CA PHE A 173 6.41 15.00 4.81
C PHE A 173 5.09 15.13 4.04
N ASN A 174 4.14 15.83 4.64
CA ASN A 174 2.85 16.16 4.03
C ASN A 174 2.53 17.65 4.28
N GLN A 175 1.28 18.06 4.04
CA GLN A 175 0.80 19.43 4.17
C GLN A 175 -0.29 19.52 5.25
N LEU A 176 -0.25 18.64 6.26
CA LEU A 176 -1.26 18.57 7.31
C LEU A 176 -1.19 19.81 8.21
N THR A 177 -2.33 20.42 8.51
CA THR A 177 -2.45 21.54 9.47
C THR A 177 -3.01 21.10 10.83
N THR A 178 -3.72 19.97 10.83
CA THR A 178 -4.25 19.26 12.00
C THR A 178 -4.06 17.75 11.77
N LEU A 179 -4.31 16.93 12.78
CA LEU A 179 -4.29 15.47 12.66
C LEU A 179 -5.69 14.87 12.47
N LYS A 180 -6.69 15.68 12.06
CA LYS A 180 -8.06 15.21 11.81
C LYS A 180 -8.09 14.04 10.83
N GLY A 181 -8.71 12.95 11.29
CA GLY A 181 -8.85 11.71 10.54
C GLY A 181 -7.72 10.70 10.82
N ALA A 182 -6.75 11.00 11.68
CA ALA A 182 -5.75 10.04 12.11
C ALA A 182 -6.40 8.78 12.74
N PRO A 183 -5.69 7.64 12.76
CA PRO A 183 -6.15 6.45 13.49
C PRO A 183 -6.48 6.78 14.95
N GLU A 184 -7.53 6.16 15.49
CA GLU A 184 -7.91 6.33 16.90
C GLU A 184 -6.85 5.70 17.82
N ARG A 185 -6.24 4.60 17.37
CA ARG A 185 -5.23 3.83 18.11
C ARG A 185 -4.12 3.36 17.16
N VAL A 186 -2.87 3.57 17.59
CA VAL A 186 -1.66 3.07 16.94
C VAL A 186 -0.87 2.29 17.98
N ASP A 187 -0.65 0.99 17.74
CA ASP A 187 0.06 0.14 18.70
C ASP A 187 1.59 0.32 18.63
N GLY A 188 2.11 0.75 17.48
CA GLY A 188 3.50 1.19 17.34
C GLY A 188 3.66 2.71 17.50
N SER A 189 4.57 3.29 16.74
CA SER A 189 4.89 4.73 16.77
C SER A 189 4.01 5.54 15.82
N PHE A 190 3.83 6.83 16.12
CA PHE A 190 3.13 7.79 15.27
C PHE A 190 4.07 8.90 14.81
N TYR A 191 4.29 9.00 13.50
CA TYR A 191 5.20 9.96 12.89
C TYR A 191 4.41 10.98 12.06
N CYS A 192 4.49 12.24 12.45
CA CYS A 192 3.85 13.38 11.79
C CYS A 192 4.79 14.59 11.64
N GLU A 193 6.11 14.38 11.76
CA GLU A 193 7.11 15.42 11.52
C GLU A 193 7.11 15.92 10.07
N ASN A 194 7.66 17.12 9.85
CA ASN A 194 7.70 17.76 8.52
C ASN A 194 6.28 17.92 7.92
N ASN A 195 5.41 18.58 8.67
CA ASN A 195 4.06 18.98 8.26
C ASN A 195 3.86 20.47 8.56
N GLN A 196 2.63 20.97 8.40
CA GLN A 196 2.23 22.35 8.67
C GLN A 196 1.34 22.47 9.92
N LEU A 197 1.53 21.58 10.91
CA LEU A 197 0.64 21.47 12.07
C LEU A 197 0.66 22.74 12.91
N THR A 198 -0.54 23.26 13.20
CA THR A 198 -0.77 24.36 14.14
C THR A 198 -1.51 23.91 15.39
N SER A 199 -2.06 22.70 15.37
CA SER A 199 -2.67 22.02 16.52
C SER A 199 -2.55 20.50 16.39
N LEU A 200 -2.73 19.80 17.52
CA LEU A 200 -2.83 18.33 17.56
C LEU A 200 -4.29 17.85 17.51
N GLU A 201 -5.22 18.70 17.04
CA GLU A 201 -6.62 18.32 16.94
C GLU A 201 -6.77 17.09 16.03
N GLY A 202 -7.45 16.07 16.54
CA GLY A 202 -7.65 14.80 15.83
C GLY A 202 -6.50 13.80 15.94
N ALA A 203 -5.46 14.08 16.73
CA ALA A 203 -4.39 13.12 17.02
C ALA A 203 -4.95 11.78 17.55
N PRO A 204 -4.20 10.66 17.39
CA PRO A 204 -4.58 9.39 17.99
C PRO A 204 -4.80 9.52 19.50
N LYS A 205 -5.71 8.73 20.06
CA LYS A 205 -5.91 8.71 21.53
C LYS A 205 -4.82 7.91 22.23
N TYR A 206 -4.24 6.94 21.55
CA TYR A 206 -3.22 6.03 22.07
C TYR A 206 -2.14 5.78 21.04
N VAL A 207 -0.89 5.88 21.48
CA VAL A 207 0.32 5.52 20.73
C VAL A 207 1.19 4.65 21.62
N GLY A 208 1.40 3.39 21.22
CA GLY A 208 2.16 2.41 22.01
C GLY A 208 3.68 2.57 21.91
N GLY A 209 4.17 3.24 20.87
CA GLY A 209 5.57 3.59 20.67
C GLY A 209 5.84 5.08 20.83
N ASP A 210 6.73 5.59 19.98
CA ASP A 210 7.16 6.99 20.00
C ASP A 210 6.17 7.90 19.24
N PHE A 211 6.13 9.17 19.62
CA PHE A 211 5.37 10.22 18.92
C PHE A 211 6.31 11.31 18.42
N LEU A 212 6.49 11.40 17.10
CA LEU A 212 7.38 12.37 16.45
C LEU A 212 6.54 13.45 15.76
N CYS A 213 6.69 14.70 16.19
CA CYS A 213 5.94 15.86 15.69
C CYS A 213 6.81 17.09 15.46
N TYR A 214 8.13 16.92 15.44
CA TYR A 214 9.08 18.00 15.18
C TYR A 214 8.98 18.54 13.75
N ARG A 215 9.62 19.68 13.48
CA ARG A 215 9.57 20.36 12.16
C ARG A 215 8.13 20.61 11.69
N ASN A 216 7.33 21.21 12.58
CA ASN A 216 6.06 21.83 12.26
C ASN A 216 6.14 23.34 12.60
N PRO A 217 5.33 24.21 11.98
CA PRO A 217 5.32 25.63 12.28
C PRO A 217 5.01 25.94 13.75
N LYS A 218 4.10 25.17 14.37
CA LYS A 218 3.95 25.21 15.82
C LYS A 218 5.02 24.33 16.48
N HIS A 219 5.79 24.94 17.38
CA HIS A 219 6.65 24.22 18.31
C HIS A 219 5.81 23.65 19.43
N PHE A 220 5.54 22.35 19.37
CA PHE A 220 4.81 21.65 20.44
C PHE A 220 5.75 21.34 21.61
N THR A 221 5.22 21.30 22.83
CA THR A 221 5.95 20.71 23.96
C THR A 221 5.52 19.26 24.19
N GLU A 222 6.36 18.48 24.88
CA GLU A 222 5.97 17.12 25.29
C GLU A 222 4.72 17.12 26.18
N GLU A 223 4.58 18.11 27.07
CA GLU A 223 3.39 18.26 27.93
C GLU A 223 2.13 18.49 27.10
N GLU A 224 2.19 19.35 26.07
CA GLU A 224 1.07 19.56 25.15
C GLU A 224 0.68 18.24 24.46
N VAL A 225 1.63 17.49 23.91
CA VAL A 225 1.36 16.20 23.26
C VAL A 225 0.69 15.23 24.23
N ARG A 226 1.24 15.06 25.43
CA ARG A 226 0.72 14.12 26.43
C ARG A 226 -0.66 14.49 26.99
N LYS A 227 -1.07 15.75 26.87
CA LYS A 227 -2.44 16.19 27.18
C LYS A 227 -3.47 15.67 26.17
N PHE A 228 -3.08 15.51 24.89
CA PHE A 228 -3.96 15.03 23.82
C PHE A 228 -3.85 13.53 23.57
N VAL A 229 -2.65 12.96 23.75
CA VAL A 229 -2.31 11.60 23.31
C VAL A 229 -1.70 10.80 24.47
N ASN A 230 -2.22 9.61 24.73
CA ASN A 230 -1.55 8.65 25.61
C ASN A 230 -0.40 7.98 24.86
N VAL A 231 0.80 8.56 24.96
CA VAL A 231 2.05 8.05 24.36
C VAL A 231 2.82 7.21 25.38
N ARG A 232 3.13 5.96 25.05
CA ARG A 232 3.92 5.07 25.91
C ARG A 232 5.43 5.20 25.71
N GLY A 233 5.87 5.59 24.51
CA GLY A 233 7.28 5.84 24.19
C GLY A 233 7.70 7.29 24.42
N LYS A 234 8.74 7.68 23.68
CA LYS A 234 9.30 9.03 23.68
C LYS A 234 8.41 9.97 22.88
N VAL A 235 8.35 11.22 23.32
CA VAL A 235 7.78 12.31 22.54
C VAL A 235 8.93 13.16 22.01
N ILE A 236 8.98 13.36 20.69
CA ILE A 236 10.03 14.14 20.02
C ILE A 236 9.34 15.28 19.26
N VAL A 237 9.57 16.51 19.70
CA VAL A 237 8.91 17.74 19.23
C VAL A 237 9.91 18.80 18.80
#